data_AF-A0A2M9PXG8-F1
#
_entry.id   AF-A0A2M9PXG8-F1
#
_cell.length_a   1.000
_cell.length_b   1.000
_cell.length_c   1.000
_cell.angle_alpha   90.00
_cell.angle_beta   90.00
_cell.angle_gamma   90.00
#
_symmetry.space_group_name_H-M   'P 1'
#
loop_
_entity.id
_entity.type
_entity.pdbx_description
1 polymer ?
#
loop_
_entity_poly.entity_id
_entity_poly.type
_entity_poly.pdbx_seq_one_letter_code
_entity_poly.pdbx_strand_id
1 'polypeptide(L)' 'MNCNLFITFEGPEGAGKTTVIQKIAERLAEENIDVLATREPGGIEIAEKIRSIILNPEHTAMDERTEA' A
#
# COMPACT_ATOMS: atom_id res chain seq x y z
N MET A 1 -23.27 -2.35 17.42
CA MET A 1 -22.06 -2.96 16.80
C MET A 1 -21.55 -1.95 15.80
N ASN A 2 -20.35 -1.41 15.99
CA ASN A 2 -19.72 -0.61 14.94
C ASN A 2 -19.08 -1.61 13.96
N CYS A 3 -19.55 -1.60 12.72
CA CYS A 3 -18.93 -2.39 11.66
C CYS A 3 -17.73 -1.62 11.13
N ASN A 4 -16.53 -2.11 11.42
CA ASN A 4 -15.31 -1.59 10.81
C ASN A 4 -15.22 -2.12 9.38
N LEU A 5 -15.07 -1.24 8.40
CA LEU A 5 -14.86 -1.62 7.00
C LEU A 5 -13.37 -1.79 6.70
N PHE A 6 -13.03 -2.87 6.02
CA PHE A 6 -11.69 -3.06 5.43
C PHE A 6 -11.82 -3.01 3.90
N ILE A 7 -11.10 -2.07 3.27
CA ILE A 7 -11.23 -1.74 1.85
C ILE A 7 -9.85 -1.86 1.19
N THR A 8 -9.76 -2.58 0.08
CA THR A 8 -8.55 -2.71 -0.72
C THR A 8 -8.70 -2.05 -2.09
N PHE A 9 -7.60 -1.56 -2.66
CA PHE A 9 -7.56 -0.94 -3.98
C PHE A 9 -6.58 -1.70 -4.87
N GLU A 10 -7.12 -2.41 -5.86
CA GLU A 10 -6.35 -3.24 -6.80
C GLU A 10 -6.25 -2.60 -8.19
N GLY A 11 -5.18 -2.93 -8.93
CA GLY A 11 -4.99 -2.46 -10.30
C GLY A 11 -3.52 -2.48 -10.75
N PRO A 12 -3.25 -2.17 -12.03
CA PRO A 12 -1.89 -2.20 -12.57
C PRO A 12 -0.98 -1.12 -11.96
N GLU A 13 0.33 -1.27 -12.14
CA GLU A 13 1.30 -0.24 -11.76
C GLU A 13 1.02 1.07 -12.54
N GLY A 14 1.18 2.22 -11.88
CA GLY A 14 0.85 3.51 -12.48
C GLY A 14 -0.65 3.86 -12.55
N ALA A 15 -1.57 2.98 -12.12
CA ALA A 15 -3.01 3.25 -12.13
C ALA A 15 -3.50 4.35 -11.17
N GLY A 16 -2.60 5.03 -10.46
CA GLY A 16 -2.96 6.12 -9.53
C GLY A 16 -3.54 5.67 -8.19
N LYS A 17 -3.44 4.38 -7.83
CA LYS A 17 -3.99 3.80 -6.58
C LYS A 17 -3.60 4.60 -5.34
N THR A 18 -2.32 4.97 -5.22
CA THR A 18 -1.82 5.77 -4.09
C THR A 18 -2.49 7.14 -4.01
N THR A 19 -2.68 7.82 -5.14
CA THR A 19 -3.36 9.12 -5.19
C THR A 19 -4.82 9.00 -4.80
N VAL A 20 -5.50 7.93 -5.20
CA VAL A 20 -6.91 7.69 -4.85
C VAL A 20 -7.04 7.40 -3.35
N ILE A 21 -6.19 6.52 -2.79
CA ILE A 21 -6.19 6.20 -1.36
C ILE A 21 -6.02 7.46 -0.51
N GLN A 22 -5.07 8.34 -0.87
CA GLN A 22 -4.82 9.59 -0.14
C GLN A 22 -6.05 10.51 -0.15
N LYS A 23 -6.66 10.75 -1.32
CA LYS A 23 -7.85 11.60 -1.44
C LYS A 23 -9.05 11.04 -0.68
N ILE A 24 -9.23 9.73 -0.67
CA ILE A 24 -10.31 9.09 0.08
C ILE A 24 -10.06 9.22 1.59
N ALA A 25 -8.84 8.99 2.05
CA ALA A 25 -8.49 9.15 3.45
C ALA A 25 -8.70 10.59 3.94
N GLU A 26 -8.26 11.59 3.15
CA GLU A 26 -8.49 13.01 3.43
C GLU A 26 -9.99 13.32 3.51
N ARG A 27 -10.77 12.83 2.54
CA ARG A 27 -12.22 13.06 2.50
C ARG A 27 -12.96 12.46 3.69
N LEU A 28 -12.59 11.25 4.09
CA LEU A 28 -13.20 10.58 5.25
C LEU A 28 -12.81 11.27 6.55
N ALA A 29 -11.58 11.78 6.65
CA ALA A 29 -11.14 12.58 7.79
C ALA A 29 -11.92 13.90 7.91
N GLU A 30 -12.22 14.58 6.78
CA GLU A 30 -13.11 15.77 6.76
C GLU A 30 -14.52 15.46 7.29
N GLU A 31 -14.98 14.23 7.11
CA GLU A 31 -16.29 13.75 7.59
C GLU A 31 -16.23 13.23 9.03
N ASN A 32 -15.10 13.41 9.74
CA ASN A 32 -14.84 12.91 11.10
C ASN A 32 -14.95 11.38 11.23
N ILE A 33 -14.63 10.66 10.15
CA ILE A 33 -14.56 9.19 10.15
C ILE A 33 -13.11 8.78 10.46
N ASP A 34 -12.94 7.89 11.44
CA ASP A 34 -11.64 7.32 11.77
C ASP A 34 -11.16 6.38 10.65
N VAL A 35 -9.99 6.69 10.08
CA VAL A 35 -9.45 5.98 8.91
C VAL A 35 -7.97 5.70 9.10
N LEU A 36 -7.59 4.43 8.89
CA LEU A 36 -6.22 3.98 8.78
C LEU A 36 -5.93 3.60 7.32
N ALA A 37 -5.05 4.36 6.66
CA ALA A 37 -4.60 4.05 5.31
C ALA A 37 -3.23 3.34 5.34
N THR A 38 -3.13 2.20 4.64
CA THR A 38 -1.88 1.44 4.47
C THR A 38 -1.66 1.10 2.99
N ARG A 39 -0.43 0.73 2.62
CA ARG A 39 -0.05 0.33 1.24
C ARG A 39 0.98 -0.78 1.31
N GLU A 40 0.85 -1.82 0.50
CA GLU A 40 1.85 -2.87 0.34
C GLU A 40 2.42 -2.94 -1.10
N PRO A 41 3.71 -3.28 -1.28
CA PRO A 41 4.76 -3.31 -0.25
C PRO A 41 5.11 -1.88 0.21
N GLY A 42 5.17 -1.66 1.53
CA GLY A 42 5.47 -0.35 2.12
C GLY A 42 4.65 -0.02 3.38
N GLY A 43 4.73 1.23 3.84
CA GLY A 43 3.92 1.76 4.96
C GLY A 43 4.48 1.53 6.38
N ILE A 44 5.48 0.67 6.52
CA ILE A 44 6.25 0.43 7.76
C ILE A 44 7.74 0.43 7.36
N GLU A 45 8.64 0.96 8.20
CA GLU A 45 10.07 1.14 7.85
C GLU A 45 10.72 -0.14 7.28
N ILE A 46 10.38 -1.30 7.84
CA ILE A 46 10.86 -2.60 7.36
C ILE A 46 10.31 -2.96 5.97
N ALA A 47 9.05 -2.63 5.69
CA ALA A 47 8.41 -2.91 4.40
C ALA A 47 8.98 -2.03 3.29
N GLU A 48 9.38 -0.78 3.58
CA GLU A 48 10.10 0.07 2.62
C GLU A 48 11.52 -0.44 2.35
N LYS A 49 12.23 -0.98 3.36
CA LYS A 49 13.52 -1.67 3.15
C LYS A 49 13.35 -2.91 2.27
N ILE A 50 12.35 -3.75 2.55
CA ILE A 50 12.03 -4.92 1.73
C ILE A 50 11.70 -4.50 0.30
N ARG A 51 10.83 -3.50 0.10
CA ARG A 51 10.50 -2.91 -1.21
C ARG A 51 11.75 -2.45 -1.97
N SER A 52 12.68 -1.76 -1.30
CA SER A 52 13.91 -1.30 -1.94
C SER A 52 14.81 -2.44 -2.40
N ILE A 53 14.79 -3.57 -1.68
CA ILE A 53 15.53 -4.78 -2.07
C ILE A 53 14.89 -5.40 -3.31
N ILE A 54 13.58 -5.59 -3.29
CA ILE A 54 12.79 -6.23 -4.37
C ILE A 54 12.85 -5.44 -5.68
N LEU A 55 12.64 -4.13 -5.62
CA LEU A 55 12.56 -3.28 -6.80
C LEU A 55 13.92 -2.86 -7.36
N ASN A 56 15.02 -3.25 -6.70
CA ASN A 56 16.35 -2.90 -7.17
C ASN A 56 16.81 -3.86 -8.29
N PRO A 57 16.96 -3.38 -9.54
CA PRO A 57 17.30 -4.22 -10.70
C PRO A 57 18.67 -4.90 -10.60
N GLU A 58 19.54 -4.43 -9.70
CA GLU A 58 20.86 -5.01 -9.45
C GLU A 58 20.79 -6.34 -8.67
N HIS A 59 19.66 -6.62 -7.99
CA HIS A 59 19.46 -7.83 -7.19
C HIS A 59 19.06 -9.02 -8.08
N THR A 60 19.98 -9.43 -8.95
CA THR A 60 19.81 -10.54 -9.92
C THR A 60 19.78 -11.94 -9.28
N ALA A 61 20.05 -12.05 -7.98
CA ALA A 61 20.03 -13.31 -7.24
C ALA A 61 18.68 -13.64 -6.60
N MET A 62 17.67 -12.78 -6.72
CA MET A 62 16.35 -13.01 -6.15
C MET A 62 15.53 -13.94 -7.06
N ASP A 63 15.11 -15.08 -6.52
CA ASP A 63 14.28 -16.07 -7.21
C ASP A 63 12.83 -15.53 -7.33
N GLU A 64 12.19 -15.75 -8.48
CA GLU A 64 10.83 -15.30 -8.79
C GLU A 64 9.78 -15.78 -7.76
N ARG A 65 10.08 -16.82 -6.97
CA ARG A 65 9.18 -17.37 -5.93
C ARG A 65 9.24 -16.67 -4.57
N THR A 66 10.04 -15.62 -4.41
CA THR A 66 10.33 -15.04 -3.09
C THR A 66 9.17 -14.21 -2.51
N GLU A 67 8.14 -13.90 -3.31
CA GLU A 67 6.96 -13.10 -2.90
C GLU A 67 5.62 -13.74 -3.29
N ALA A 68 5.46 -15.05 -3.06
CA ALA A 68 4.13 -15.66 -3.06
C ALA A 68 3.45 -15.52 -1.70
#